data_AF-A0A170VRH8-F1
#
_entry.id   AF-A0A170VRH8-F1
#
_cell.length_a   1.000
_cell.length_b   1.000
_cell.length_c   1.000
_cell.angle_alpha   90.00
_cell.angle_beta   90.00
_cell.angle_gamma   90.00
#
_symmetry.space_group_name_H-M   'P 1'
#
loop_
_entity.id
_entity.type
_entity.pdbx_description
1 polymer ?
#
loop_
_entity_poly.entity_id
_entity_poly.type
_entity_poly.pdbx_seq_one_letter_code
_entity_poly.pdbx_strand_id
1 'polypeptide(L)'
;MSKSLIRKSGFENCHASVIIACSSDGTLLPTTLLLKSPLENVPLQDQSIFVLAQLNAVNDESTISSWFSKMFKNINCPTIIICDDFEPHKFLKEFYKQDLQEKQIEIMLIPEGCNS
;
A
#
# COMPACT_ATOMS: atom_id res chain seq x y z
N MET A 1 -27.80 -15.27 2.19
CA MET A 1 -27.86 -14.16 1.21
C MET A 1 -26.66 -13.26 1.47
N SER A 2 -25.63 -13.33 0.63
CA SER A 2 -24.44 -12.47 0.74
C SER A 2 -24.80 -11.06 0.28
N LYS A 3 -24.81 -10.09 1.19
CA LYS A 3 -24.84 -8.68 0.82
C LYS A 3 -23.45 -8.32 0.31
N SER A 4 -23.20 -8.49 -0.99
CA SER A 4 -22.04 -7.89 -1.63
C SER A 4 -22.23 -6.38 -1.56
N LEU A 5 -21.42 -5.69 -0.76
CA LEU A 5 -21.35 -4.25 -0.77
C LEU A 5 -20.76 -3.83 -2.11
N ILE A 6 -21.59 -3.65 -3.14
CA ILE A 6 -21.19 -2.99 -4.38
C ILE A 6 -21.04 -1.50 -4.04
N ARG A 7 -19.92 -1.12 -3.42
CA ARG A 7 -19.44 0.26 -3.57
C ARG A 7 -19.07 0.37 -5.05
N LYS A 8 -19.91 1.04 -5.84
CA LYS A 8 -19.41 1.68 -7.07
C LYS A 8 -18.31 2.61 -6.60
N SER A 9 -17.07 2.17 -6.81
CA SER A 9 -15.89 2.97 -6.54
C SER A 9 -16.13 4.32 -7.22
N GLY A 10 -16.21 5.42 -6.47
CA GLY A 10 -16.33 6.78 -7.03
C GLY A 10 -15.11 7.21 -7.86
N PHE A 11 -14.24 6.25 -8.18
CA PHE A 11 -12.97 6.38 -8.86
C PHE A 11 -13.07 6.21 -10.38
N GLU A 12 -14.27 6.10 -10.97
CA GLU A 12 -14.39 6.05 -12.44
C GLU A 12 -13.75 7.28 -13.12
N ASN A 13 -13.80 8.44 -12.46
CA ASN A 13 -13.14 9.69 -12.89
C ASN A 13 -11.78 9.94 -12.20
N CYS A 14 -11.27 8.99 -11.43
CA CYS A 14 -9.99 9.14 -10.77
C CYS A 14 -8.86 8.81 -11.75
N HIS A 15 -7.97 9.78 -11.97
CA HIS A 15 -6.79 9.60 -12.81
C HIS A 15 -5.55 9.18 -12.01
N ALA A 16 -5.58 9.32 -10.68
CA ALA A 16 -4.48 8.98 -9.80
C ALA A 16 -4.96 8.76 -8.36
N SER A 17 -4.42 7.73 -7.72
CA SER A 17 -4.55 7.47 -6.28
C SER A 17 -3.22 7.69 -5.59
N VAL A 18 -3.25 7.93 -4.28
CA VAL A 18 -2.03 8.11 -3.48
C VAL A 18 -2.03 7.10 -2.35
N ILE A 19 -0.91 6.41 -2.17
CA ILE A 19 -0.63 5.58 -0.99
C ILE A 19 0.28 6.41 -0.09
N ILE A 20 -0.21 6.69 1.11
CA ILE A 20 0.48 7.46 2.14
C ILE A 20 0.70 6.53 3.33
N ALA A 21 1.91 6.59 3.89
CA ALA A 21 2.20 6.02 5.19
C ALA A 21 2.95 7.06 6.03
N CYS A 22 2.80 6.97 7.34
CA CYS A 22 3.48 7.82 8.30
C CYS A 22 3.95 7.01 9.50
N SER A 23 4.96 7.54 10.19
CA SER A 23 5.32 7.08 11.52
C SER A 23 4.33 7.59 12.58
N SER A 24 4.43 7.05 13.79
CA SER A 24 3.56 7.40 14.92
C SER A 24 3.68 8.86 15.38
N ASP A 25 4.78 9.54 15.05
CA ASP A 25 4.97 10.97 15.30
C ASP A 25 4.39 11.87 14.19
N GLY A 26 3.78 11.28 13.16
CA GLY A 26 3.19 11.99 12.03
C GLY A 26 4.16 12.31 10.90
N THR A 27 5.44 11.91 10.99
CA THR A 27 6.38 12.08 9.87
C THR A 27 5.94 11.24 8.68
N LEU A 28 5.75 11.88 7.52
CA LEU A 28 5.38 11.20 6.29
C LEU A 28 6.56 10.38 5.75
N LEU A 29 6.27 9.13 5.39
CA LEU A 29 7.19 8.29 4.64
C LEU A 29 7.04 8.59 3.13
N PRO A 30 8.00 8.18 2.28
CA PRO A 30 7.95 8.48 0.85
C PRO A 30 6.60 8.10 0.20
N THR A 31 5.97 9.09 -0.42
CA THR A 31 4.62 8.96 -0.98
C THR A 31 4.66 8.16 -2.27
N THR A 32 3.63 7.34 -2.49
CA THR A 32 3.46 6.62 -3.76
C THR A 32 2.24 7.10 -4.52
N LEU A 33 2.45 7.53 -5.76
CA LEU A 33 1.42 7.95 -6.70
C LEU A 33 1.10 6.79 -7.64
N LEU A 34 -0.14 6.33 -7.61
CA LEU A 34 -0.67 5.30 -8.49
C LEU A 34 -1.45 5.98 -9.63
N LEU A 35 -0.86 6.02 -10.82
CA LEU A 35 -1.43 6.68 -12.00
C LEU A 35 -2.25 5.71 -12.84
N LYS A 36 -3.44 6.14 -13.25
CA LYS A 36 -4.24 5.45 -14.25
C LYS A 36 -3.70 5.78 -15.64
N SER A 37 -2.87 4.91 -16.18
CA SER A 37 -2.12 5.16 -17.41
C SER A 37 -2.03 3.89 -18.26
N PRO A 38 -2.17 4.00 -19.60
CA PRO A 38 -1.90 2.89 -20.51
C PRO A 38 -0.38 2.62 -20.67
N LEU A 39 0.47 3.52 -20.18
CA LEU A 39 1.93 3.38 -20.20
C LEU A 39 2.40 2.73 -18.90
N GLU A 40 3.33 1.78 -19.00
CA GLU A 40 4.02 1.18 -17.84
C GLU A 40 4.96 2.20 -17.17
N ASN A 41 5.32 1.92 -15.91
CA ASN A 41 6.04 2.80 -14.98
C ASN A 41 7.09 3.72 -15.64
N VAL A 42 6.81 5.02 -15.67
CA VAL A 42 7.80 6.03 -16.09
C VAL A 42 8.72 6.32 -14.89
N PRO A 43 10.04 6.08 -14.99
CA PRO A 43 10.96 6.47 -13.92
C PRO A 43 10.96 7.99 -13.78
N LEU A 44 10.59 8.49 -12.59
CA LEU A 44 10.72 9.91 -12.26
C LEU A 44 12.17 10.22 -11.87
N GLN A 45 12.58 11.47 -12.11
CA GLN A 45 13.86 12.00 -11.62
C GLN A 45 13.86 12.25 -10.10
N ASP A 46 12.67 12.46 -9.51
CA ASP A 46 12.52 12.71 -8.08
C ASP A 46 12.38 11.38 -7.31
N GLN A 47 13.31 11.13 -6.39
CA GLN A 47 13.32 9.93 -5.55
C GLN A 47 12.37 10.02 -4.33
N SER A 48 11.83 11.21 -4.05
CA SER A 48 10.92 11.42 -2.91
C SER A 48 9.50 10.93 -3.17
N ILE A 49 9.14 10.70 -4.44
CA ILE A 49 7.83 10.20 -4.86
C ILE A 49 8.01 8.96 -5.72
N PHE A 50 7.34 7.87 -5.35
CA PHE A 50 7.30 6.67 -6.17
C PHE A 50 6.09 6.71 -7.09
N VAL A 51 6.29 6.56 -8.40
CA VAL A 51 5.19 6.40 -9.35
C VAL A 51 5.01 4.92 -9.69
N LEU A 52 3.75 4.48 -9.61
CA LEU A 52 3.27 3.23 -10.18
C LEU A 52 2.24 3.59 -11.24
N ALA A 53 2.46 3.22 -12.50
CA ALA A 53 1.55 3.48 -13.61
C ALA A 53 0.86 2.17 -14.02
N GLN A 54 -0.47 2.17 -14.01
CA GLN A 54 -1.28 0.99 -14.29
C GLN A 54 -2.57 1.37 -15.03
N LEU A 55 -3.10 0.46 -15.83
CA LEU A 55 -4.30 0.73 -16.64
C LEU A 55 -5.53 1.13 -15.80
N ASN A 56 -5.68 0.52 -14.62
CA ASN A 56 -6.87 0.68 -13.77
C ASN A 56 -6.59 1.35 -12.42
N ALA A 57 -5.31 1.62 -12.09
CA ALA A 57 -4.90 2.22 -10.82
C ALA A 57 -5.55 1.55 -9.58
N VAL A 58 -5.46 0.21 -9.51
CA VAL A 58 -6.10 -0.58 -8.45
C VAL A 58 -5.05 -0.91 -7.37
N ASN A 59 -5.42 -0.78 -6.10
CA ASN A 59 -4.58 -1.26 -4.98
C ASN A 59 -4.74 -2.77 -4.80
N ASP A 60 -4.22 -3.55 -5.75
CA ASP A 60 -4.16 -5.01 -5.66
C ASP A 60 -2.88 -5.49 -4.94
N GLU A 61 -2.73 -6.80 -4.78
CA GLU A 61 -1.56 -7.42 -4.14
C GLU A 61 -0.24 -7.03 -4.82
N SER A 62 -0.22 -6.96 -6.15
CA SER A 62 0.97 -6.58 -6.94
C SER A 62 1.39 -5.13 -6.66
N THR A 63 0.41 -4.23 -6.61
CA THR A 63 0.58 -2.80 -6.32
C THR A 63 1.10 -2.58 -4.91
N ILE A 64 0.41 -3.18 -3.94
CA ILE A 64 0.76 -3.07 -2.53
C ILE A 64 2.12 -3.73 -2.26
N SER A 65 2.44 -4.86 -2.89
CA SER A 65 3.76 -5.49 -2.78
C SER A 65 4.86 -4.60 -3.36
N SER A 66 4.62 -3.99 -4.53
CA SER A 66 5.58 -3.06 -5.16
C SER A 66 5.83 -1.82 -4.30
N TRP A 67 4.77 -1.28 -3.71
CA TRP A 67 4.87 -0.18 -2.73
C TRP A 67 5.66 -0.62 -1.49
N PHE A 68 5.28 -1.74 -0.89
CA PHE A 68 5.88 -2.25 0.33
C PHE A 68 7.37 -2.54 0.16
N SER A 69 7.78 -3.21 -0.93
CA SER A 69 9.19 -3.46 -1.26
C SER A 69 10.05 -2.20 -1.30
N LYS A 70 9.49 -1.06 -1.73
CA LYS A 70 10.21 0.23 -1.74
C LYS A 70 10.28 0.84 -0.35
N MET A 71 9.15 0.84 0.36
CA MET A 71 9.05 1.32 1.74
C MET A 71 9.94 0.55 2.71
N PHE A 72 9.96 -0.78 2.57
CA PHE A 72 10.65 -1.72 3.44
C PHE A 72 12.17 -1.50 3.49
N LYS A 73 12.74 -0.93 2.42
CA LYS A 73 14.16 -0.54 2.37
C LYS A 73 14.48 0.63 3.30
N ASN A 74 13.49 1.45 3.63
CA ASN A 74 13.66 2.60 4.50
C ASN A 74 13.43 2.25 5.99
N ILE A 75 12.93 1.05 6.29
CA ILE A 75 12.71 0.58 7.65
C ILE A 75 13.96 -0.17 8.12
N ASN A 76 14.70 0.48 9.03
CA ASN A 76 16.00 0.03 9.55
C ASN A 76 15.98 -0.31 11.04
N CYS A 77 14.80 -0.33 11.66
CA CYS A 77 14.62 -0.66 13.06
C CYS A 77 13.37 -1.54 13.27
N PRO A 78 13.31 -2.31 14.36
CA PRO A 78 12.10 -3.04 14.75
C PRO A 78 10.90 -2.09 14.77
N THR A 79 9.84 -2.44 14.06
CA THR A 79 8.71 -1.53 13.78
C THR A 79 7.40 -2.32 13.74
N ILE A 80 6.32 -1.70 14.22
CA ILE A 80 4.95 -2.19 14.01
C ILE A 80 4.31 -1.39 12.88
N ILE A 81 3.83 -2.08 11.86
CA ILE A 81 3.07 -1.52 10.75
C ILE A 81 1.60 -1.85 10.98
N ILE A 82 0.76 -0.82 11.02
CA ILE A 82 -0.68 -0.96 11.23
C ILE A 82 -1.38 -0.80 9.89
N CYS A 83 -2.15 -1.81 9.48
CA CYS A 83 -2.95 -1.82 8.27
C CYS A 83 -4.42 -2.13 8.60
N ASP A 84 -5.35 -1.77 7.73
CA ASP A 84 -6.74 -2.24 7.83
C ASP A 84 -6.88 -3.72 7.39
N ASP A 85 -8.07 -4.29 7.55
CA ASP A 85 -8.38 -5.68 7.18
C ASP A 85 -8.51 -5.92 5.66
N PHE A 86 -7.98 -5.02 4.82
CA PHE A 86 -8.02 -5.15 3.37
C PHE A 86 -7.14 -6.32 2.88
N GLU A 87 -7.66 -7.13 1.96
CA GLU A 87 -7.03 -8.40 1.55
C GLU A 87 -5.56 -8.25 1.08
N PRO A 88 -5.19 -7.27 0.25
CA PRO A 88 -3.79 -7.01 -0.09
C PRO A 88 -2.86 -6.72 1.10
N HIS A 89 -3.37 -6.17 2.22
CA HIS A 89 -2.56 -5.99 3.43
C HIS A 89 -2.35 -7.30 4.19
N LYS A 90 -3.36 -8.19 4.20
CA LYS A 90 -3.20 -9.56 4.73
C LYS A 90 -2.15 -10.33 3.93
N PHE A 91 -2.21 -10.21 2.60
CA PHE A 91 -1.23 -10.79 1.70
C PHE A 91 0.21 -10.36 2.04
N LEU A 92 0.46 -9.07 2.33
CA LEU A 92 1.80 -8.59 2.69
C LEU A 92 2.40 -9.34 3.87
N LYS A 93 1.61 -9.60 4.91
CA LYS A 93 2.05 -10.29 6.12
C LYS A 93 2.53 -11.70 5.84
N GLU A 94 1.82 -12.43 4.98
CA GLU A 94 2.19 -13.79 4.62
C GLU A 94 3.34 -13.81 3.60
N PHE A 95 3.30 -12.94 2.59
CA PHE A 95 4.30 -12.91 1.52
C PHE A 95 5.69 -12.52 2.01
N TYR A 96 5.79 -11.51 2.89
CA TYR A 96 7.07 -11.03 3.43
C TYR A 96 7.42 -11.66 4.80
N LYS A 97 6.77 -12.75 5.20
CA LYS A 97 6.87 -13.32 6.55
C LYS A 97 8.31 -13.52 7.04
N GLN A 98 9.19 -14.04 6.18
CA GLN A 98 10.59 -14.27 6.53
C GLN A 98 11.35 -12.94 6.70
N ASP A 99 11.26 -12.03 5.73
CA ASP A 99 11.91 -10.72 5.79
C ASP A 99 11.46 -9.90 7.01
N LEU A 100 10.17 -9.97 7.33
CA LEU A 100 9.56 -9.35 8.50
C LEU A 100 10.16 -9.91 9.80
N GLN A 101 10.32 -11.24 9.90
CA GLN A 101 10.95 -11.88 11.06
C GLN A 101 12.41 -11.48 11.21
N GLU A 102 13.18 -11.48 10.13
CA GLU A 102 14.60 -11.10 10.14
C GLU A 102 14.80 -9.64 10.59
N LYS A 103 13.92 -8.74 10.18
CA LYS A 103 13.96 -7.32 10.57
C LYS A 103 13.23 -6.99 11.87
N GLN A 104 12.58 -7.96 12.52
CA GLN A 104 11.71 -7.74 13.69
C GLN A 104 10.61 -6.70 13.42
N ILE A 105 9.97 -6.81 12.25
CA ILE A 105 8.84 -5.98 11.85
C ILE A 105 7.55 -6.79 12.01
N GLU A 106 6.55 -6.20 12.64
CA GLU A 106 5.23 -6.81 12.82
C GLU A 106 4.18 -6.07 11.98
N ILE A 107 3.36 -6.81 11.24
CA ILE A 107 2.16 -6.26 10.60
C ILE A 107 0.94 -6.60 11.46
N MET A 108 0.34 -5.56 12.03
CA MET A 108 -0.92 -5.61 12.78
C MET A 108 -2.08 -5.19 11.90
N LEU A 109 -3.12 -6.02 11.88
CA LEU A 109 -4.34 -5.75 11.12
C LEU A 109 -5.42 -5.22 12.06
N ILE A 110 -6.00 -4.07 11.71
CA ILE A 110 -7.15 -3.51 12.41
C ILE A 110 -8.36 -4.41 12.12
N PRO A 111 -9.11 -4.89 13.13
CA PRO A 111 -10.27 -5.75 12.93
C PRO A 111 -11.35 -5.13 12.03
N GLU A 112 -12.10 -6.00 11.35
CA GLU A 112 -13.26 -5.60 10.57
C GLU A 112 -14.28 -4.81 11.42
N GLY A 113 -14.77 -3.70 10.89
CA GLY A 113 -15.74 -2.83 11.58
C GLY A 113 -15.11 -1.76 12.47
N CYS A 114 -13.78 -1.73 12.60
CA CYS A 114 -13.03 -0.64 13.26
C CYS A 114 -12.48 0.40 12.25
N ASN A 115 -12.88 0.29 10.98
CA ASN A 115 -12.57 1.20 9.89
C ASN A 115 -13.73 2.21 9.69
N SER A 116 -13.39 3.48 9.48
CA SER A 116 -14.36 4.59 9.31
C SER A 116 -14.78 4.81 7.85
#